data_AF-A0AA36A005-F1
#
_entry.id   AF-A0AA36A005-F1
#
_cell.length_a   1.000
_cell.length_b   1.000
_cell.length_c   1.000
_cell.angle_alpha   90.00
_cell.angle_beta   90.00
_cell.angle_gamma   90.00
#
_symmetry.space_group_name_H-M   'P 1'
#
loop_
_entity.id
_entity.type
_entity.pdbx_description
1 polymer ?
#
loop_
_entity_poly.entity_id
_entity_poly.type
_entity_poly.pdbx_seq_one_letter_code
_entity_poly.pdbx_strand_id
1 'polypeptide(L)'
;MEAFPDYEVKSGKSFYVNVPEDKVVILTKAYLKEDTERVDKDKTIYLRLRVDGRRLVAGSLHTQRRREQVLSLTIDKDFQISHSLSNGSVHFSASHS
;
A
#
# COMPACT_ATOMS: atom_id res chain seq x y z
N MET A 1 9.98 4.71 -21.07
CA MET A 1 9.03 4.10 -20.11
C MET A 1 9.28 4.78 -18.78
N GLU A 2 8.32 5.53 -18.27
CA GLU A 2 8.40 6.02 -16.89
C GLU A 2 8.34 4.82 -15.96
N ALA A 3 9.31 4.70 -15.05
CA ALA A 3 9.28 3.64 -14.04
C ALA A 3 8.15 3.94 -13.06
N PHE A 4 7.19 3.03 -12.95
CA PHE A 4 6.12 3.11 -11.95
C PHE A 4 6.71 2.92 -10.55
N PRO A 5 6.55 3.88 -9.62
CA PRO A 5 7.07 3.72 -8.26
C PRO A 5 6.44 2.54 -7.53
N ASP A 6 7.26 1.87 -6.72
CA ASP A 6 6.84 0.81 -5.81
C ASP A 6 7.27 1.17 -4.39
N TYR A 7 6.30 1.38 -3.51
CA TYR A 7 6.53 1.80 -2.13
C TYR A 7 6.55 0.60 -1.21
N GLU A 8 7.72 0.27 -0.67
CA GLU A 8 7.84 -0.70 0.41
C GLU A 8 7.47 -0.06 1.75
N VAL A 9 6.44 -0.57 2.40
CA VAL A 9 6.03 -0.14 3.73
C VAL A 9 6.33 -1.27 4.71
N LYS A 10 7.16 -1.00 5.72
CA LYS A 10 7.51 -1.97 6.77
C LYS A 10 6.46 -1.99 7.89
N SER A 11 6.36 -3.12 8.59
CA SER A 11 5.51 -3.26 9.78
C SER A 11 5.69 -2.12 10.79
N GLY A 12 4.56 -1.64 11.32
CA GLY A 12 4.50 -0.55 12.29
C GLY A 12 4.90 0.82 11.73
N LYS A 13 5.22 0.93 10.44
CA LYS A 13 5.57 2.19 9.78
C LYS A 13 4.44 2.68 8.88
N SER A 14 4.49 3.98 8.60
CA SER A 14 3.70 4.62 7.55
C SER A 14 4.67 5.24 6.55
N PHE A 15 4.32 5.22 5.28
CA PHE A 15 5.08 5.86 4.20
C PHE A 15 4.32 7.10 3.73
N TYR A 16 4.99 8.25 3.69
CA TYR A 16 4.40 9.52 3.25
C TYR A 16 4.66 9.71 1.76
N VAL A 17 3.61 10.06 1.01
CA VAL A 17 3.68 10.34 -0.43
C VAL A 17 3.30 11.80 -0.64
N ASN A 18 4.24 12.57 -1.21
CA ASN A 18 4.00 13.93 -1.67
C ASN A 18 3.35 13.89 -3.05
N VAL A 19 2.24 14.58 -3.22
CA VAL A 19 1.55 14.72 -4.51
C VAL A 19 1.67 16.17 -4.97
N PRO A 20 2.35 16.44 -6.11
CA PRO A 20 2.43 17.80 -6.65
C PRO A 20 1.04 18.38 -6.95
N GLU A 21 0.89 19.70 -6.83
CA GLU A 21 -0.40 20.42 -6.88
C GLU A 21 -1.21 20.18 -8.17
N ASP A 22 -0.54 19.88 -9.30
CA ASP A 22 -1.17 19.61 -10.60
C ASP A 22 -1.06 18.13 -11.04
N LYS A 23 -0.87 17.21 -10.08
CA LYS A 23 -0.65 15.79 -10.34
C LYS A 23 -1.55 14.91 -9.50
N VAL A 24 -1.71 13.68 -9.97
CA VAL A 24 -2.37 12.63 -9.18
C VAL A 24 -1.47 11.42 -9.05
N VAL A 25 -1.60 10.73 -7.92
CA VAL A 25 -1.05 9.39 -7.73
C VAL A 25 -2.18 8.39 -7.85
N ILE A 26 -1.99 7.39 -8.71
CA ILE A 26 -2.90 6.26 -8.85
C ILE A 26 -2.22 5.05 -8.19
N LEU A 27 -2.72 4.62 -7.03
CA LEU A 27 -2.32 3.33 -6.45
C LEU A 27 -3.00 2.22 -7.24
N THR A 28 -2.19 1.39 -7.90
CA THR A 28 -2.66 0.37 -8.85
C THR A 28 -2.74 -1.01 -8.21
N LYS A 29 -1.91 -1.28 -7.20
CA LYS A 29 -1.82 -2.61 -6.59
C LYS A 29 -1.13 -2.56 -5.24
N ALA A 30 -1.48 -3.49 -4.36
CA ALA A 30 -0.69 -3.84 -3.20
C ALA A 30 -0.41 -5.34 -3.16
N TYR A 31 0.76 -5.74 -2.65
CA TYR A 31 1.15 -7.15 -2.61
C TYR A 31 2.19 -7.47 -1.53
N LEU A 32 2.26 -8.76 -1.16
CA LEU A 32 3.30 -9.34 -0.32
C LEU A 32 4.37 -9.96 -1.22
N LYS A 33 5.66 -9.76 -0.92
CA LYS A 33 6.76 -10.51 -1.55
C LYS A 33 6.88 -11.91 -0.96
N GLU A 34 7.45 -12.84 -1.71
CA GLU A 34 7.49 -14.28 -1.38
C GLU A 34 7.94 -14.57 0.07
N ASP A 35 8.97 -13.89 0.56
CA ASP A 35 9.55 -14.10 1.89
C ASP A 35 8.63 -13.77 3.09
N THR A 36 7.48 -13.11 2.87
CA THR A 36 6.56 -12.74 3.95
C THR A 36 5.83 -13.94 4.59
N GLU A 37 5.83 -15.11 3.95
CA GLU A 37 5.14 -16.32 4.46
C GLU A 37 5.72 -16.88 5.77
N ARG A 38 7.00 -16.57 6.06
CA ARG A 38 7.68 -17.11 7.25
C ARG A 38 7.24 -16.44 8.54
N VAL A 39 6.45 -15.38 8.46
CA VAL A 39 6.30 -14.41 9.54
C VAL A 39 4.91 -14.43 10.17
N ASP A 40 3.86 -14.64 9.37
CA ASP A 40 2.47 -14.65 9.84
C ASP A 40 1.61 -15.63 9.02
N LYS A 41 1.19 -16.75 9.64
CA LYS A 41 0.34 -17.77 8.98
C LYS A 41 -1.14 -17.39 9.04
N ASP A 42 -1.83 -17.54 7.92
CA ASP A 42 -3.31 -17.43 7.77
C ASP A 42 -3.92 -16.15 8.39
N LYS A 43 -3.41 -14.97 8.00
CA LYS A 43 -3.92 -13.66 8.49
C LYS A 43 -4.38 -12.75 7.36
N THR A 44 -5.45 -12.01 7.64
CA THR A 44 -5.89 -10.85 6.86
C THR A 44 -5.05 -9.62 7.24
N ILE A 45 -4.57 -8.91 6.23
CA ILE A 45 -3.79 -7.69 6.37
C ILE A 45 -4.60 -6.54 5.80
N TYR A 46 -4.95 -5.56 6.61
CA TYR A 46 -5.65 -4.37 6.16
C TYR A 46 -4.67 -3.33 5.62
N LEU A 47 -4.93 -2.88 4.40
CA LEU A 47 -4.24 -1.78 3.74
C LEU A 47 -4.93 -0.48 4.17
N ARG A 48 -4.15 0.50 4.61
CA ARG A 48 -4.69 1.75 5.18
C ARG A 48 -4.12 2.96 4.50
N LEU A 49 -4.97 3.93 4.25
CA LEU A 49 -4.59 5.26 3.81
C LEU A 49 -4.96 6.29 4.87
N ARG A 50 -4.17 7.36 4.93
CA ARG A 50 -4.53 8.59 5.63
C ARG A 50 -4.41 9.76 4.67
N VAL A 51 -5.53 10.45 4.42
CA VAL A 51 -5.63 11.61 3.54
C VAL A 51 -6.37 12.69 4.31
N ASP A 52 -5.86 13.93 4.34
CA ASP A 52 -6.45 15.04 5.11
C ASP A 52 -6.81 14.69 6.56
N GLY A 53 -5.91 13.97 7.24
CA GLY A 53 -6.11 13.54 8.62
C GLY A 53 -7.09 12.38 8.81
N ARG A 54 -7.90 12.02 7.81
CA ARG A 54 -8.88 10.92 7.85
C ARG A 54 -8.23 9.59 7.53
N ARG A 55 -8.53 8.55 8.32
CA ARG A 55 -8.06 7.19 8.09
C ARG A 55 -9.12 6.36 7.37
N LEU A 56 -8.71 5.60 6.36
CA LEU A 56 -9.57 4.69 5.62
C LEU A 56 -8.87 3.35 5.36
N VAL A 57 -9.66 2.28 5.23
CA VAL A 57 -9.19 0.97 4.80
C VAL A 57 -9.35 0.90 3.29
N ALA A 58 -8.23 0.83 2.57
CA ALA A 58 -8.17 0.82 1.11
C ALA A 58 -8.35 -0.58 0.50
N GLY A 59 -8.19 -1.62 1.31
CA GLY A 59 -8.33 -3.00 0.88
C GLY A 59 -7.73 -3.97 1.89
N SER A 60 -7.62 -5.23 1.48
CA SER A 60 -7.03 -6.28 2.31
C SER A 60 -6.24 -7.28 1.48
N LEU A 61 -5.15 -7.76 2.06
CA LEU A 61 -4.42 -8.93 1.60
C LEU A 61 -4.67 -10.10 2.57
N HIS A 62 -4.26 -11.28 2.16
CA HIS A 62 -4.23 -12.46 2.99
C HIS A 62 -2.91 -13.20 2.73
N THR A 63 -2.22 -13.61 3.80
CA THR A 63 -0.85 -14.17 3.71
C THR A 63 -0.71 -15.47 2.92
N GLN A 64 -1.81 -16.11 2.51
CA GLN A 64 -1.83 -17.40 1.81
C GLN A 64 -2.83 -17.41 0.64
N ARG A 65 -4.05 -16.89 0.87
CA ARG A 65 -5.14 -16.99 -0.11
C ARG A 65 -5.13 -15.86 -1.15
N ARG A 66 -4.63 -14.68 -0.77
CA ARG A 66 -4.73 -13.46 -1.56
C ARG A 66 -3.57 -12.53 -1.26
N ARG A 67 -2.39 -12.87 -1.78
CA ARG A 67 -1.15 -12.12 -1.52
C ARG A 67 -1.07 -10.80 -2.30
N GLU A 68 -2.04 -10.54 -3.16
CA GLU A 68 -2.13 -9.36 -4.01
C GLU A 68 -3.56 -8.84 -4.08
N GLN A 69 -3.68 -7.51 -4.15
CA GLN A 69 -4.91 -6.77 -4.32
C GLN A 69 -4.69 -5.68 -5.37
N VAL A 70 -5.42 -5.76 -6.48
CA VAL A 70 -5.54 -4.63 -7.41
C VAL A 70 -6.24 -3.47 -6.70
N LEU A 71 -5.67 -2.29 -6.84
CA LEU A 71 -6.20 -1.03 -6.35
C LEU A 71 -6.49 -0.14 -7.57
N SER A 72 -7.42 0.79 -7.42
CA SER A 72 -7.71 1.81 -8.44
C SER A 72 -8.09 3.10 -7.72
N LEU A 73 -7.15 3.57 -6.90
CA LEU A 73 -7.35 4.74 -6.05
C LEU A 73 -6.54 5.89 -6.61
N THR A 74 -7.24 6.90 -7.11
CA THR A 74 -6.66 8.18 -7.54
C THR A 74 -6.68 9.14 -6.36
N ILE A 75 -5.52 9.72 -6.05
CA ILE A 75 -5.32 10.63 -4.91
C ILE A 75 -4.60 11.88 -5.42
N ASP A 76 -5.21 13.04 -5.18
CA ASP A 76 -4.79 14.38 -5.63
C ASP A 76 -4.18 15.22 -4.48
N LYS A 77 -3.87 14.58 -3.35
CA LYS A 77 -3.35 15.22 -2.13
C LYS A 77 -2.29 14.36 -1.50
N ASP A 78 -1.41 14.97 -0.72
CA ASP A 78 -0.48 14.26 0.14
C ASP A 78 -1.19 13.22 1.03
N PHE A 79 -0.58 12.05 1.14
CA PHE A 79 -1.17 10.95 1.89
C PHE A 79 -0.15 10.04 2.56
N GLN A 80 -0.63 9.24 3.51
CA GLN A 80 0.16 8.18 4.14
C GLN A 80 -0.40 6.81 3.78
N ILE A 81 0.50 5.87 3.51
CA ILE A 81 0.19 4.46 3.32
C ILE A 81 0.68 3.67 4.53
N SER A 82 -0.12 2.74 5.04
CA SER A 82 0.28 1.81 6.10
C SER A 82 -0.46 0.47 5.98
N HIS A 83 -0.09 -0.51 6.80
CA HIS A 83 -0.73 -1.82 6.83
C HIS A 83 -0.77 -2.44 8.23
N SER A 84 -1.54 -3.52 8.41
CA SER A 84 -1.68 -4.22 9.71
C SER A 84 -0.79 -5.45 9.92
N LEU A 85 0.02 -5.84 8.93
CA LEU A 85 0.97 -6.94 9.07
C LEU A 85 1.94 -6.68 10.23
N SER A 86 2.11 -7.67 11.12
CA SER A 86 2.89 -7.54 12.36
C SER A 86 4.39 -7.57 12.13
N ASN A 87 4.88 -8.28 11.10
CA ASN A 87 6.28 -8.29 10.73
C ASN A 87 6.42 -8.57 9.22
N GLY A 88 7.44 -7.99 8.59
CA GLY A 88 7.61 -7.92 7.13
C GLY A 88 7.16 -6.58 6.55
N SER A 89 6.90 -6.57 5.24
CA SER A 89 6.50 -5.39 4.49
C SER A 89 5.37 -5.68 3.49
N VAL A 90 4.63 -4.63 3.14
CA VAL A 90 3.68 -4.62 2.03
C VAL A 90 4.19 -3.64 0.98
N HIS A 91 4.14 -4.05 -0.28
CA HIS A 91 4.50 -3.22 -1.42
C HIS A 91 3.26 -2.61 -2.05
N PHE A 92 3.34 -1.34 -2.45
CA PHE A 92 2.28 -0.62 -3.15
C PHE A 92 2.83 -0.09 -4.47
N SER A 93 2.29 -0.58 -5.58
CA SER A 93 2.63 -0.06 -6.91
C SER A 93 1.77 1.16 -7.22
N ALA A 94 2.39 2.16 -7.84
CA ALA A 94 1.76 3.43 -8.15
C ALA A 94 2.13 3.91 -9.54
N SER A 95 1.28 4.74 -10.13
CA SER A 95 1.59 5.54 -11.30
C SER A 95 1.29 7.00 -11.04
N HIS A 96 2.06 7.89 -11.65
CA HIS A 96 1.77 9.32 -11.65
C HIS A 96 1.08 9.67 -12.97
N SER A 97 0.11 10.58 -12.91
CA SER A 97 -0.48 11.22 -14.08
C SER A 97 -0.38 12.73 -13.91
#